data_AF-A0A3B8ZFW3-F1
#
_entry.id   AF-A0A3B8ZFW3-F1
#
_cell.length_a   1.000
_cell.length_b   1.000
_cell.length_c   1.000
_cell.angle_alpha   90.00
_cell.angle_beta   90.00
_cell.angle_gamma   90.00
#
_symmetry.space_group_name_H-M   'P 1'
#
loop_
_entity.id
_entity.type
_entity.pdbx_description
1 polymer ?
#
loop_
_entity_poly.entity_id
_entity_poly.type
_entity_poly.pdbx_seq_one_letter_code
_entity_poly.pdbx_strand_id
1 'polypeptide(L)'
;ANGYLPSESLSSLFLGSWLAVQPFATVADSQVPSSGGSAAGISPNEPMTIEQFLQRKISLSFAQEPIERAEALVGEEANEGLQASPDKVAASRLWRFALDGSAFERSGITRNQQLRDFDVRDQSIRKALTEIAKRGNPVTTVQDTRDSQQQLIWVVQNDDQKPGQPMILFTTRTAAKEAGWKLPEEFSDTQEF
;
A
#
# COMPACT_ATOMS: atom_id res chain seq x y z
N ALA A 1 8.02 -32.45 -43.37
CA ALA A 1 8.87 -31.26 -43.18
C ALA A 1 8.02 -30.06 -43.56
N ASN A 2 7.59 -29.26 -42.58
CA ASN A 2 6.64 -28.16 -42.76
C ASN A 2 7.20 -26.88 -42.13
N GLY A 3 7.41 -25.89 -43.01
CA GLY A 3 7.10 -24.46 -42.80
C GLY A 3 7.72 -23.73 -41.61
N TYR A 4 8.81 -23.02 -41.89
CA TYR A 4 9.26 -21.86 -41.13
C TYR A 4 8.16 -20.80 -41.01
N LEU A 5 8.01 -20.21 -39.83
CA LEU A 5 7.50 -18.85 -39.65
C LEU A 5 8.35 -18.13 -38.60
N PRO A 6 9.16 -17.13 -38.99
CA PRO A 6 9.43 -15.98 -38.15
C PRO A 6 8.60 -14.82 -38.69
N SER A 7 7.43 -14.57 -38.10
CA SER A 7 6.70 -13.32 -38.30
C SER A 7 7.24 -12.30 -37.30
N GLU A 8 7.96 -11.34 -37.84
CA GLU A 8 8.60 -10.23 -37.14
C GLU A 8 7.62 -9.43 -36.27
N SER A 9 8.11 -9.04 -35.10
CA SER A 9 7.50 -8.10 -34.17
C SER A 9 7.39 -6.70 -34.80
N LEU A 10 6.23 -6.37 -35.36
CA LEU A 10 5.89 -5.02 -35.80
C LEU A 10 4.90 -4.39 -34.81
N SER A 11 5.39 -3.58 -33.86
CA SER A 11 4.60 -2.51 -33.20
C SER A 11 5.49 -1.69 -32.25
N SER A 12 6.26 -0.73 -32.77
CA SER A 12 6.89 0.33 -31.95
C SER A 12 7.10 1.60 -32.76
N LEU A 13 6.01 2.22 -33.22
CA LEU A 13 6.04 3.54 -33.85
C LEU A 13 4.78 4.34 -33.46
N PHE A 14 4.79 4.92 -32.27
CA PHE A 14 4.02 6.13 -32.00
C PHE A 14 4.98 7.17 -31.41
N LEU A 15 5.75 7.76 -32.32
CA LEU A 15 6.57 8.95 -32.08
C LEU A 15 5.62 10.16 -32.14
N GLY A 16 5.10 10.57 -30.99
CA GLY A 16 4.24 11.74 -30.84
C GLY A 16 5.06 13.02 -30.81
N SER A 17 5.08 13.73 -31.93
CA SER A 17 5.63 15.07 -32.11
C SER A 17 4.95 16.09 -31.19
N TRP A 18 5.62 16.53 -30.13
CA TRP A 18 5.30 17.83 -29.51
C TRP A 18 6.57 18.60 -29.21
N LEU A 19 7.06 19.29 -30.25
CA LEU A 19 8.13 20.27 -30.18
C LEU A 19 7.49 21.67 -30.06
N ALA A 20 7.50 22.25 -28.86
CA ALA A 20 7.08 23.62 -28.64
C ALA A 20 8.06 24.36 -27.70
N VAL A 21 9.06 24.96 -28.34
CA VAL A 21 9.66 26.29 -28.08
C VAL A 21 9.98 26.66 -26.62
N GLN A 22 11.27 26.65 -26.29
CA GLN A 22 11.89 27.58 -25.35
C GLN A 22 13.15 28.16 -26.04
N PRO A 23 13.35 29.50 -26.08
CA PRO A 23 14.50 30.11 -26.73
C PRO A 23 15.72 30.15 -25.81
N PHE A 24 16.88 30.38 -26.43
CA PHE A 24 18.23 30.64 -25.90
C PHE A 24 18.99 29.49 -25.20
N ALA A 25 19.78 28.75 -25.99
CA ALA A 25 21.05 28.22 -25.51
C ALA A 25 22.07 28.19 -26.65
N THR A 26 23.05 29.08 -26.56
CA THR A 26 24.30 29.07 -27.32
C THR A 26 25.05 27.76 -27.07
N VAL A 27 25.66 27.24 -28.14
CA VAL A 27 26.46 26.00 -28.19
C VAL A 27 27.75 26.12 -27.36
N ALA A 28 28.05 25.13 -26.51
CA ALA A 28 29.41 24.64 -26.26
C ALA A 28 29.40 23.28 -25.52
N ASP A 29 30.09 22.33 -26.16
CA ASP A 29 30.64 21.05 -25.73
C ASP A 29 30.97 20.91 -24.22
N SER A 30 30.50 19.83 -23.58
CA SER A 30 31.18 19.03 -22.53
C SER A 30 30.21 18.11 -21.77
N GLN A 31 30.58 16.83 -21.67
CA GLN A 31 30.11 15.79 -20.75
C GLN A 31 29.59 16.28 -19.38
N VAL A 32 28.32 16.00 -19.03
CA VAL A 32 27.81 15.75 -17.66
C VAL A 32 26.37 15.19 -17.71
N PRO A 33 25.92 14.45 -16.67
CA PRO A 33 24.94 13.38 -16.78
C PRO A 33 23.50 13.88 -16.93
N SER A 34 22.73 13.17 -17.75
CA SER A 34 21.28 13.32 -17.77
C SER A 34 20.71 12.97 -16.39
N SER A 35 20.35 14.02 -15.66
CA SER A 35 19.37 13.99 -14.59
C SER A 35 18.01 13.71 -15.22
N GLY A 36 17.80 12.44 -15.58
CA GLY A 36 16.50 11.91 -15.93
C GLY A 36 15.81 11.52 -14.63
N GLY A 37 14.80 12.30 -14.23
CA GLY A 37 13.89 11.88 -13.17
C GLY A 37 13.33 10.51 -13.53
N SER A 38 13.66 9.52 -12.70
CA SER A 38 13.12 8.18 -12.75
C SER A 38 11.61 8.24 -12.50
N ALA A 39 10.82 8.50 -13.54
CA ALA A 39 9.53 7.87 -13.64
C ALA A 39 9.84 6.39 -13.91
N ALA A 40 9.88 5.60 -12.83
CA ALA A 40 10.03 4.16 -12.90
C ALA A 40 8.96 3.62 -13.86
N GLY A 41 9.40 3.25 -15.06
CA GLY A 41 8.62 2.45 -15.98
C GLY A 41 8.40 1.10 -15.31
N ILE A 42 7.23 0.92 -14.71
CA ILE A 42 6.84 -0.35 -14.12
C ILE A 42 6.68 -1.31 -15.30
N SER A 43 7.62 -2.23 -15.46
CA SER A 43 7.45 -3.34 -16.41
C SER A 43 6.22 -4.15 -15.95
N PRO A 44 5.29 -4.52 -16.85
CA PRO A 44 4.04 -5.21 -16.48
C PRO A 44 4.24 -6.63 -15.89
N ASN A 45 5.48 -7.06 -15.69
CA ASN A 45 5.85 -8.35 -15.12
C ASN A 45 6.67 -8.25 -13.81
N GLU A 46 6.93 -7.04 -13.30
CA GLU A 46 7.65 -6.86 -12.05
C GLU A 46 6.71 -7.10 -10.85
N PRO A 47 7.12 -7.89 -9.83
CA PRO A 47 6.29 -8.09 -8.64
C PRO A 47 5.99 -6.73 -7.99
N MET A 48 4.70 -6.41 -7.86
CA MET A 48 4.27 -5.17 -7.23
C MET A 48 4.82 -5.09 -5.81
N THR A 49 5.50 -3.99 -5.49
CA THR A 49 6.03 -3.75 -4.15
C THR A 49 4.90 -3.43 -3.17
N ILE A 50 5.13 -3.62 -1.87
CA ILE A 50 4.15 -3.26 -0.83
C ILE A 50 3.79 -1.77 -0.89
N GLU A 51 4.75 -0.90 -1.19
CA GLU A 51 4.49 0.54 -1.27
C GLU A 51 3.58 0.89 -2.44
N GLN A 52 3.80 0.28 -3.60
CA GLN A 52 2.91 0.41 -4.76
C GLN A 52 1.52 -0.15 -4.46
N PHE A 53 1.44 -1.27 -3.74
CA PHE A 53 0.17 -1.82 -3.29
C PHE A 53 -0.58 -0.87 -2.36
N LEU A 54 0.07 -0.34 -1.33
CA LEU A 54 -0.53 0.58 -0.37
C LEU A 54 -1.01 1.90 -1.01
N GLN A 55 -0.43 2.31 -2.14
CA GLN A 55 -0.84 3.50 -2.89
C GLN A 55 -2.07 3.28 -3.78
N ARG A 56 -2.46 2.02 -4.06
CA ARG A 56 -3.65 1.74 -4.88
C ARG A 56 -4.90 2.29 -4.22
N LYS A 57 -5.78 2.84 -5.04
CA LYS A 57 -7.04 3.44 -4.60
C LYS A 57 -8.13 2.39 -4.47
N ILE A 58 -8.93 2.54 -3.42
CA ILE A 58 -10.09 1.70 -3.13
C ILE A 58 -11.27 2.59 -2.72
N SER A 59 -12.48 2.03 -2.82
CA SER A 59 -13.69 2.71 -2.36
C SER A 59 -14.50 1.76 -1.48
N LEU A 60 -14.52 2.02 -0.18
CA LEU A 60 -15.22 1.18 0.78
C LEU A 60 -16.06 2.04 1.70
N SER A 61 -17.32 1.66 1.88
CA SER A 61 -18.24 2.35 2.78
C SER A 61 -19.09 1.35 3.56
N PHE A 62 -19.22 1.55 4.86
CA PHE A 62 -20.11 0.78 5.71
C PHE A 62 -20.61 1.62 6.87
N ALA A 63 -21.86 1.39 7.27
CA ALA A 63 -22.47 2.14 8.37
C ALA A 63 -21.88 1.74 9.73
N GLN A 64 -21.68 0.44 9.94
CA GLN A 64 -21.18 -0.10 11.20
C GLN A 64 -20.61 -1.51 10.99
N GLU A 65 -19.32 -1.72 11.20
CA GLU A 65 -18.65 -3.03 11.14
C GLU A 65 -17.60 -3.17 12.26
N PRO A 66 -17.34 -4.39 12.79
CA PRO A 66 -16.23 -4.60 13.72
C PRO A 66 -14.87 -4.45 13.02
N ILE A 67 -13.81 -4.10 13.76
CA ILE A 67 -12.43 -3.92 13.24
C ILE A 67 -12.00 -5.09 12.36
N GLU A 68 -12.22 -6.33 12.82
CA GLU A 68 -11.86 -7.54 12.08
C GLU A 68 -12.56 -7.64 10.71
N ARG A 69 -13.83 -7.23 10.62
CA ARG A 69 -14.55 -7.25 9.34
C ARG A 69 -14.12 -6.10 8.44
N ALA A 70 -13.89 -4.91 9.00
CA ALA A 70 -13.41 -3.77 8.21
C ALA A 70 -12.04 -4.03 7.58
N GLU A 71 -11.14 -4.67 8.33
CA GLU A 71 -9.83 -5.09 7.83
C GLU A 71 -9.98 -6.13 6.71
N ALA A 72 -10.82 -7.15 6.90
CA ALA A 72 -11.10 -8.14 5.87
C ALA A 72 -11.66 -7.50 4.60
N LEU A 73 -12.64 -6.59 4.72
CA LEU A 73 -13.23 -5.88 3.58
C LEU A 73 -12.21 -5.03 2.82
N VAL A 74 -11.32 -4.33 3.53
CA VAL A 74 -10.20 -3.61 2.88
C VAL A 74 -9.28 -4.59 2.16
N GLY A 75 -8.98 -5.74 2.76
CA GLY A 75 -8.17 -6.76 2.13
C GLY A 75 -8.83 -7.38 0.88
N GLU A 76 -10.13 -7.62 0.92
CA GLU A 76 -10.93 -8.13 -0.20
C GLU A 76 -10.89 -7.13 -1.37
N GLU A 77 -11.25 -5.86 -1.10
CA GLU A 77 -11.28 -4.78 -2.09
C GLU A 77 -9.87 -4.48 -2.66
N ALA A 78 -8.85 -4.44 -1.80
CA ALA A 78 -7.47 -4.24 -2.23
C ALA A 78 -6.98 -5.36 -3.17
N ASN A 79 -7.43 -6.58 -2.93
CA ASN A 79 -7.06 -7.75 -3.71
C ASN A 79 -7.97 -8.00 -4.92
N GLU A 80 -9.15 -7.38 -5.03
CA GLU A 80 -10.14 -7.64 -6.09
C GLU A 80 -9.52 -7.55 -7.50
N GLY A 81 -8.81 -6.45 -7.79
CA GLY A 81 -8.11 -6.26 -9.07
C GLY A 81 -6.96 -7.24 -9.33
N LEU A 82 -6.45 -7.94 -8.31
CA LEU A 82 -5.41 -8.97 -8.43
C LEU A 82 -6.02 -10.36 -8.69
N GLN A 83 -7.22 -10.62 -8.15
CA GLN A 83 -7.93 -11.89 -8.29
C GLN A 83 -8.47 -12.12 -9.71
N ALA A 84 -8.76 -11.06 -10.46
CA ALA A 84 -9.21 -11.14 -11.85
C ALA A 84 -8.15 -11.69 -12.82
N SER A 85 -6.90 -11.85 -12.39
CA SER A 85 -5.82 -12.39 -13.21
C SER A 85 -5.82 -13.92 -13.17
N PRO A 86 -5.97 -14.62 -14.31
CA PRO A 86 -6.07 -16.10 -14.37
C PRO A 86 -4.76 -16.85 -14.08
N ASP A 87 -3.71 -16.15 -13.62
CA ASP A 87 -2.36 -16.68 -13.48
C ASP A 87 -2.06 -17.10 -12.02
N LYS A 88 -1.43 -18.26 -11.81
CA LYS A 88 -1.09 -18.75 -10.45
C LYS A 88 -0.13 -17.81 -9.70
N VAL A 89 0.64 -16.99 -10.41
CA VAL A 89 1.47 -15.95 -9.80
C VAL A 89 0.58 -14.86 -9.19
N ALA A 90 -0.61 -14.59 -9.72
CA ALA A 90 -1.56 -13.64 -9.13
C ALA A 90 -2.10 -14.09 -7.76
N ALA A 91 -2.34 -15.38 -7.56
CA ALA A 91 -2.70 -15.93 -6.24
C ALA A 91 -1.56 -15.77 -5.21
N SER A 92 -0.30 -15.83 -5.65
CA SER A 92 0.88 -15.51 -4.83
C SER A 92 1.11 -14.00 -4.64
N ARG A 93 0.36 -13.13 -5.34
CA ARG A 93 0.37 -11.67 -5.17
C ARG A 93 -0.73 -11.18 -4.24
N LEU A 94 -1.61 -12.07 -3.74
CA LEU A 94 -2.65 -11.69 -2.78
C LEU A 94 -1.99 -11.29 -1.46
N TRP A 95 -2.20 -10.04 -1.07
CA TRP A 95 -1.65 -9.50 0.16
C TRP A 95 -2.47 -9.99 1.33
N ARG A 96 -1.77 -10.46 2.37
CA ARG A 96 -2.42 -10.90 3.60
C ARG A 96 -2.59 -9.73 4.54
N PHE A 97 -3.71 -9.76 5.23
CA PHE A 97 -4.02 -8.87 6.32
C PHE A 97 -4.30 -9.77 7.53
N ALA A 98 -3.81 -9.38 8.71
CA ALA A 98 -4.32 -9.94 9.97
C ALA A 98 -4.23 -8.94 11.11
N LEU A 99 -4.67 -9.42 12.27
CA LEU A 99 -4.80 -8.70 13.50
C LEU A 99 -4.07 -9.44 14.62
N ASP A 100 -3.23 -8.73 15.36
CA ASP A 100 -2.54 -9.24 16.54
C ASP A 100 -3.47 -9.23 17.75
N GLY A 101 -4.25 -10.31 17.90
CA GLY A 101 -5.25 -10.43 18.96
C GLY A 101 -4.66 -10.28 20.36
N SER A 102 -3.46 -10.80 20.59
CA SER A 102 -2.79 -10.73 21.90
C SER A 102 -2.34 -9.32 22.26
N ALA A 103 -1.85 -8.52 21.31
CA ALA A 103 -1.53 -7.11 21.50
C ALA A 103 -2.79 -6.29 21.81
N PHE A 104 -3.90 -6.63 21.14
CA PHE A 104 -5.20 -6.00 21.36
C PHE A 104 -5.67 -6.26 22.79
N GLU A 105 -5.67 -7.51 23.23
CA GLU A 105 -6.03 -7.90 24.60
C GLU A 105 -5.18 -7.18 25.65
N ARG A 106 -3.85 -7.15 25.47
CA ARG A 106 -2.92 -6.46 26.38
C ARG A 106 -3.15 -4.95 26.46
N SER A 107 -3.67 -4.34 25.39
CA SER A 107 -3.90 -2.89 25.30
C SER A 107 -5.37 -2.52 25.55
N GLY A 108 -6.22 -3.48 25.93
CA GLY A 108 -7.65 -3.27 26.17
C GLY A 108 -8.47 -2.96 24.91
N ILE A 109 -7.95 -3.28 23.73
CA ILE A 109 -8.65 -3.13 22.44
C ILE A 109 -9.40 -4.42 22.15
N THR A 110 -10.65 -4.32 21.69
CA THR A 110 -11.45 -5.51 21.34
C THR A 110 -11.55 -5.66 19.82
N ARG A 111 -11.41 -6.89 19.32
CA ARG A 111 -11.56 -7.20 17.87
C ARG A 111 -12.95 -6.84 17.33
N ASN A 112 -13.96 -6.88 18.20
CA ASN A 112 -15.36 -6.60 17.90
C ASN A 112 -15.74 -5.12 18.09
N GLN A 113 -14.77 -4.24 18.36
CA GLN A 113 -15.01 -2.81 18.47
C GLN A 113 -15.62 -2.29 17.18
N GLN A 114 -16.75 -1.60 17.30
CA GLN A 114 -17.56 -1.17 16.18
C GLN A 114 -16.99 0.11 15.58
N LEU A 115 -16.60 0.04 14.31
CA LEU A 115 -16.27 1.18 13.47
C LEU A 115 -17.56 1.68 12.84
N ARG A 116 -17.88 2.96 13.04
CA ARG A 116 -19.10 3.58 12.53
C ARG A 116 -18.77 4.62 11.46
N ASP A 117 -19.74 4.81 10.57
CA ASP A 117 -19.73 5.87 9.55
C ASP A 117 -18.45 5.86 8.71
N PHE A 118 -17.98 4.67 8.33
CA PHE A 118 -16.77 4.54 7.54
C PHE A 118 -17.11 4.77 6.08
N ASP A 119 -16.49 5.79 5.49
CA ASP A 119 -16.62 6.12 4.07
C ASP A 119 -15.25 6.57 3.58
N VAL A 120 -14.66 5.77 2.69
CA VAL A 120 -13.46 6.12 1.95
C VAL A 120 -13.76 5.91 0.47
N ARG A 121 -13.51 6.93 -0.36
CA ARG A 121 -13.81 6.90 -1.80
C ARG A 121 -12.61 7.38 -2.58
N ASP A 122 -12.16 6.57 -3.52
CA ASP A 122 -10.97 6.84 -4.34
C ASP A 122 -9.71 7.12 -3.49
N GLN A 123 -9.65 6.57 -2.27
CA GLN A 123 -8.56 6.78 -1.33
C GLN A 123 -7.57 5.62 -1.39
N SER A 124 -6.28 5.91 -1.18
CA SER A 124 -5.27 4.86 -1.10
C SER A 124 -5.57 3.84 0.00
N ILE A 125 -5.24 2.58 -0.19
CA ILE A 125 -5.34 1.52 0.83
C ILE A 125 -4.65 1.96 2.13
N ARG A 126 -3.48 2.59 2.02
CA ARG A 126 -2.75 3.22 3.12
C ARG A 126 -3.64 4.12 3.99
N LYS A 127 -4.43 5.00 3.34
CA LYS A 127 -5.38 5.89 4.02
C LYS A 127 -6.54 5.12 4.63
N ALA A 128 -7.10 4.13 3.94
CA ALA A 128 -8.17 3.30 4.49
C ALA A 128 -7.74 2.54 5.75
N LEU A 129 -6.54 1.92 5.74
CA LEU A 129 -5.95 1.24 6.91
C LEU A 129 -5.73 2.21 8.07
N THR A 130 -5.26 3.42 7.76
CA THR A 130 -5.04 4.48 8.76
C THR A 130 -6.36 4.97 9.37
N GLU A 131 -7.41 5.10 8.56
CA GLU A 131 -8.75 5.46 9.05
C GLU A 131 -9.35 4.37 9.93
N ILE A 132 -9.16 3.09 9.59
CA ILE A 132 -9.53 1.95 10.46
C ILE A 132 -8.79 2.07 11.80
N ALA A 133 -7.48 2.30 11.78
CA ALA A 133 -6.67 2.43 12.99
C ALA A 133 -7.12 3.61 13.87
N LYS A 134 -7.38 4.77 13.26
CA LYS A 134 -7.85 5.96 13.96
C LYS A 134 -9.22 5.74 14.62
N ARG A 135 -10.19 5.23 13.87
CA ARG A 135 -11.57 5.02 14.35
C ARG A 135 -11.67 3.85 15.33
N GLY A 136 -10.82 2.84 15.17
CA GLY A 136 -10.73 1.69 16.07
C GLY A 136 -9.93 1.96 17.34
N ASN A 137 -9.39 3.18 17.51
CA ASN A 137 -8.64 3.54 18.70
C ASN A 137 -9.57 3.54 19.94
N PRO A 138 -9.14 2.98 21.08
CA PRO A 138 -9.94 3.02 22.31
C PRO A 138 -10.19 4.46 22.81
N VAL A 139 -9.24 5.37 22.55
CA VAL A 139 -9.37 6.79 22.90
C VAL A 139 -9.87 7.55 21.68
N THR A 140 -11.17 7.85 21.65
CA THR A 140 -11.83 8.50 20.50
C THR A 140 -11.56 10.00 20.41
N THR A 141 -10.93 10.61 21.42
CA THR A 141 -10.54 12.02 21.42
C THR A 141 -9.28 12.29 20.61
N VAL A 142 -8.60 11.24 20.16
CA VAL A 142 -7.37 11.33 19.37
C VAL A 142 -7.71 11.70 17.93
N GLN A 143 -7.29 12.90 17.52
CA GLN A 143 -7.50 13.39 16.16
C GLN A 143 -6.29 13.14 15.27
N ASP A 144 -5.11 13.08 15.86
CA ASP A 144 -3.82 12.91 15.20
C ASP A 144 -3.27 11.50 15.44
N THR A 145 -2.85 10.82 14.38
CA THR A 145 -2.40 9.42 14.43
C THR A 145 -0.98 9.26 14.99
N ARG A 146 -0.23 10.35 15.17
CA ARG A 146 1.10 10.35 15.79
C ARG A 146 1.02 10.50 17.30
N ASP A 147 -0.12 10.95 17.82
CA ASP A 147 -0.35 11.10 19.25
C ASP A 147 -0.09 9.81 20.04
N SER A 148 0.46 9.94 21.24
CA SER A 148 0.77 8.81 22.12
C SER A 148 -0.46 7.98 22.51
N GLN A 149 -1.65 8.59 22.52
CA GLN A 149 -2.93 7.93 22.80
C GLN A 149 -3.47 7.20 21.57
N GLN A 150 -2.86 7.31 20.38
CA GLN A 150 -3.12 6.43 19.24
C GLN A 150 -2.46 5.07 19.49
N GLN A 151 -3.22 4.17 20.11
CA GLN A 151 -2.78 2.82 20.48
C GLN A 151 -2.89 1.84 19.31
N LEU A 152 -3.99 1.88 18.54
CA LEU A 152 -4.18 1.00 17.40
C LEU A 152 -3.37 1.49 16.20
N ILE A 153 -2.59 0.62 15.58
CA ILE A 153 -1.77 0.94 14.40
C ILE A 153 -1.75 -0.25 13.44
N TRP A 154 -1.27 -0.02 12.22
CA TRP A 154 -0.93 -1.08 11.29
C TRP A 154 0.57 -1.02 10.97
N VAL A 155 1.17 -2.17 10.67
CA VAL A 155 2.58 -2.30 10.28
C VAL A 155 2.71 -3.27 9.11
N VAL A 156 3.81 -3.16 8.36
CA VAL A 156 4.16 -4.13 7.31
C VAL A 156 5.21 -5.07 7.86
N GLN A 157 4.89 -6.36 7.90
CA GLN A 157 5.77 -7.41 8.43
C GLN A 157 5.91 -8.55 7.42
N ASN A 158 6.92 -9.40 7.58
CA ASN A 158 7.00 -10.62 6.77
C ASN A 158 5.98 -11.65 7.26
N ASP A 159 5.27 -12.30 6.33
CA ASP A 159 4.36 -13.40 6.65
C ASP A 159 5.18 -14.63 7.07
N ASP A 160 5.02 -15.08 8.31
CA ASP A 160 5.67 -16.32 8.80
C ASP A 160 5.14 -17.56 8.05
N GLN A 161 3.88 -17.51 7.60
CA GLN A 161 3.26 -18.57 6.81
C GLN A 161 3.70 -18.57 5.34
N LYS A 162 4.18 -17.45 4.81
CA LYS A 162 4.68 -17.28 3.44
C LYS A 162 5.97 -16.45 3.45
N PRO A 163 7.11 -17.07 3.79
CA PRO A 163 8.38 -16.36 3.83
C PRO A 163 8.70 -15.72 2.48
N GLY A 164 9.00 -14.42 2.50
CA GLY A 164 9.26 -13.62 1.30
C GLY A 164 8.06 -12.81 0.79
N GLN A 165 6.87 -12.96 1.41
CA GLN A 165 5.72 -12.11 1.13
C GLN A 165 5.42 -11.18 2.33
N PRO A 166 5.43 -9.85 2.15
CA PRO A 166 5.02 -8.95 3.21
C PRO A 166 3.51 -9.05 3.44
N MET A 167 3.11 -8.74 4.67
CA MET A 167 1.77 -8.81 5.21
C MET A 167 1.48 -7.52 5.99
N ILE A 168 0.22 -7.09 5.94
CA ILE A 168 -0.27 -5.98 6.75
C ILE A 168 -0.78 -6.55 8.07
N LEU A 169 -0.23 -6.09 9.18
CA LEU A 169 -0.64 -6.51 10.52
C LEU A 169 -1.21 -5.32 11.29
N PHE A 170 -2.46 -5.43 11.75
CA PHE A 170 -3.00 -4.53 12.76
C PHE A 170 -2.52 -4.95 14.14
N THR A 171 -1.87 -4.04 14.84
CA THR A 171 -1.27 -4.28 16.16
C THR A 171 -1.39 -3.03 17.01
N THR A 172 -0.77 -3.02 18.19
CA THR A 172 -0.74 -1.85 19.06
C THR A 172 0.62 -1.19 19.08
N ARG A 173 0.65 0.12 19.33
CA ARG A 173 1.88 0.92 19.38
C ARG A 173 2.87 0.34 20.40
N THR A 174 2.36 -0.13 21.54
CA THR A 174 3.16 -0.80 22.57
C THR A 174 3.77 -2.09 22.03
N ALA A 175 2.98 -2.96 21.42
CA ALA A 175 3.48 -4.24 20.88
C ALA A 175 4.50 -4.04 19.75
N ALA A 176 4.26 -3.10 18.84
CA ALA A 176 5.21 -2.77 17.78
C ALA A 176 6.54 -2.23 18.35
N LYS A 177 6.49 -1.42 19.41
CA LYS A 177 7.68 -0.90 20.09
C LYS A 177 8.46 -2.02 20.80
N GLU A 178 7.77 -2.92 21.49
CA GLU A 178 8.39 -4.08 22.16
C GLU A 178 9.06 -5.02 21.15
N ALA A 179 8.44 -5.21 19.98
CA ALA A 179 8.96 -6.06 18.92
C ALA A 179 9.99 -5.37 18.01
N GLY A 180 10.24 -4.07 18.19
CA GLY A 180 11.18 -3.29 17.39
C GLY A 180 10.75 -3.13 15.92
N TRP A 181 9.45 -3.13 15.64
CA TRP A 181 8.91 -3.01 14.28
C TRP A 181 8.96 -1.57 13.77
N LYS A 182 9.20 -1.41 12.47
CA LYS A 182 9.19 -0.09 11.83
C LYS A 182 7.74 0.40 11.67
N LEU A 183 7.43 1.53 12.29
CA LEU A 183 6.14 2.17 12.16
C LEU A 183 6.02 2.85 10.78
N PRO A 184 4.83 2.82 10.16
CA PRO A 184 4.52 3.69 9.04
C PRO A 184 4.68 5.18 9.39
N GLU A 185 4.93 6.03 8.40
CA GLU A 185 5.13 7.49 8.54
C GLU A 185 3.91 8.22 9.13
N GLU A 186 2.74 7.60 9.04
CA GLU A 186 1.46 8.10 9.54
C GLU A 186 1.37 8.02 11.06
N PHE A 187 2.12 7.09 11.66
CA PHE A 187 2.17 6.87 13.12
C PHE A 187 3.52 7.25 13.71
N SER A 188 4.53 7.42 12.87
CA SER A 188 5.84 7.88 13.29
C SER A 188 5.77 9.37 13.63
N ASP A 189 6.26 9.72 14.81
CA ASP A 189 6.57 11.10 15.16
C ASP A 189 7.78 11.52 14.31
N THR A 190 7.54 11.93 13.07
CA THR A 190 8.59 12.52 12.24
C THR A 190 8.89 13.92 12.77
N GLN A 191 9.53 13.99 13.94
CA GLN A 191 10.47 15.04 14.30
C GLN A 191 11.87 14.44 14.33
N GLU A 192 12.36 14.04 13.16
CA GLU A 192 13.80 14.01 12.94
C GLU A 192 14.13 15.29 12.14
N PHE A 193 14.74 16.24 12.85
CA PHE A 193 15.24 17.53 12.35
C PHE A 193 16.49 17.35 11.49
#